data_AF-A0A530QPZ5-F1
#
_entry.id   AF-A0A530QPZ5-F1
#
_cell.length_a   1.000
_cell.length_b   1.000
_cell.length_c   1.000
_cell.angle_alpha   90.00
_cell.angle_beta   90.00
_cell.angle_gamma   90.00
#
_symmetry.space_group_name_H-M   'P 1'
#
loop_
_entity.id
_entity.type
_entity.pdbx_description
1 polymer ?
#
loop_
_entity_poly.entity_id
_entity_poly.type
_entity_poly.pdbx_seq_one_letter_code
_entity_poly.pdbx_strand_id
1 'polypeptide(L)'
;LYSACGNARLLGLIEAHHNAADRYVRVLLSNLNYRSRSQSEHLHLLTTCRHRDAEAALRVLKRHLSEGMETLARAGDGLAGKP
;
A
#
# COMPACT_ATOMS: atom_id res chain seq x y z
N LEU A 1 7.41 7.59 7.06
CA LEU A 1 7.88 8.11 5.76
C LEU A 1 7.43 9.55 5.54
N TYR A 2 6.14 9.84 5.58
CA TYR A 2 5.62 11.15 5.16
C TYR A 2 5.84 12.29 6.15
N SER A 3 6.01 12.02 7.45
CA SER A 3 6.15 13.06 8.49
C SER A 3 7.27 14.07 8.24
N ALA A 4 8.34 13.66 7.55
CA ALA A 4 9.48 14.52 7.23
C ALA A 4 9.12 15.70 6.30
N CYS A 5 7.96 15.68 5.60
CA CYS A 5 7.57 16.78 4.72
C CYS A 5 7.02 18.01 5.45
N GLY A 6 6.69 17.90 6.75
CA GLY A 6 6.21 19.01 7.58
C GLY A 6 4.85 19.61 7.15
N ASN A 7 4.16 19.03 6.17
CA ASN A 7 2.90 19.56 5.65
C ASN A 7 1.70 18.89 6.32
N ALA A 8 1.20 19.51 7.39
CA ALA A 8 0.09 18.98 8.19
C ALA A 8 -1.18 18.70 7.37
N ARG A 9 -1.52 19.58 6.42
CA ARG A 9 -2.70 19.40 5.56
C ARG A 9 -2.56 18.15 4.68
N LEU A 10 -1.40 17.96 4.07
CA LEU A 10 -1.14 16.78 3.24
C LEU A 10 -1.16 15.50 4.08
N LEU A 11 -0.56 15.52 5.27
CA LEU A 11 -0.55 14.36 6.17
C LEU A 11 -1.97 13.94 6.58
N GLY A 12 -2.84 14.89 6.90
CA GLY A 12 -4.24 14.60 7.20
C GLY A 12 -5.00 13.97 6.04
N LEU A 13 -4.73 14.39 4.79
CA LEU A 13 -5.33 13.75 3.61
C LEU A 13 -4.84 12.31 3.43
N ILE A 14 -3.54 12.06 3.60
CA ILE A 14 -2.98 10.70 3.51
C ILE A 14 -3.62 9.79 4.57
N GLU A 15 -3.75 10.27 5.81
CA GLU A 15 -4.39 9.52 6.89
C GLU A 15 -5.86 9.22 6.61
N ALA A 16 -6.63 10.20 6.12
CA ALA A 16 -8.02 9.99 5.75
C ALA A 16 -8.18 8.90 4.67
N HIS A 17 -7.30 8.90 3.65
CA HIS A 17 -7.29 7.86 2.62
C HIS A 17 -6.89 6.49 3.16
N HIS A 18 -5.89 6.41 4.05
CA HIS A 18 -5.52 5.16 4.71
C HIS A 18 -6.67 4.61 5.56
N ASN A 19 -7.33 5.45 6.35
CA ASN A 19 -8.46 5.06 7.19
C ASN A 19 -9.63 4.53 6.36
N ALA A 20 -9.94 5.18 5.22
CA ALA A 20 -10.95 4.69 4.29
C ALA A 20 -10.58 3.32 3.67
N ALA A 21 -9.29 3.07 3.44
CA ALA A 21 -8.78 1.84 2.84
C ALA A 21 -8.58 0.68 3.85
N ASP A 22 -8.52 0.97 5.14
CA ASP A 22 -8.07 0.06 6.21
C ASP A 22 -8.83 -1.29 6.25
N ARG A 23 -10.15 -1.28 6.02
CA ARG A 23 -10.95 -2.52 5.93
C ARG A 23 -10.49 -3.46 4.81
N TYR A 24 -10.05 -2.90 3.69
CA TYR A 24 -9.58 -3.65 2.53
C TYR A 24 -8.16 -4.18 2.75
N VAL A 25 -7.33 -3.39 3.41
CA VAL A 25 -5.98 -3.80 3.84
C VAL A 25 -6.07 -5.03 4.76
N ARG A 26 -7.02 -5.06 5.70
CA ARG A 26 -7.23 -6.25 6.56
C ARG A 26 -7.53 -7.52 5.77
N VAL A 27 -8.37 -7.45 4.74
CA VAL A 27 -8.68 -8.57 3.84
C VAL A 27 -7.43 -9.00 3.08
N LEU A 28 -6.70 -8.05 2.49
CA LEU A 28 -5.48 -8.31 1.74
C LEU A 28 -4.41 -9.02 2.59
N LEU A 29 -4.18 -8.55 3.82
CA LEU A 29 -3.13 -9.07 4.69
C LEU A 29 -3.48 -10.42 5.36
N SER A 30 -4.77 -10.68 5.61
CA SER A 30 -5.20 -11.85 6.38
C SER A 30 -5.72 -12.97 5.48
N ASN A 31 -6.52 -12.64 4.47
CA ASN A 31 -7.22 -13.63 3.65
C ASN A 31 -6.44 -14.00 2.39
N LEU A 32 -5.60 -13.08 1.88
CA LEU A 32 -4.88 -13.24 0.62
C LEU A 32 -3.37 -13.50 0.82
N ASN A 33 -2.95 -13.77 2.07
CA ASN A 33 -1.57 -14.06 2.44
C ASN A 33 -0.54 -13.03 1.91
N TYR A 34 -0.93 -11.76 1.82
CA TYR A 34 -0.10 -10.70 1.19
C TYR A 34 0.94 -10.10 2.15
N ARG A 35 0.99 -10.58 3.40
CA ARG A 35 1.80 -9.98 4.47
C ARG A 35 3.30 -10.01 4.19
N SER A 36 3.84 -11.14 3.76
CA SER A 36 5.27 -11.30 3.49
C SER A 36 5.74 -10.40 2.36
N ARG A 37 4.96 -10.36 1.26
CA ARG A 37 5.18 -9.48 0.12
C ARG A 37 5.15 -8.00 0.51
N SER A 38 4.09 -7.57 1.20
CA SER A 38 3.96 -6.19 1.69
C SER A 38 5.16 -5.78 2.54
N GLN A 39 5.63 -6.66 3.43
CA GLN A 39 6.78 -6.36 4.29
C GLN A 39 8.07 -6.19 3.48
N SER A 40 8.30 -7.04 2.47
CA SER A 40 9.46 -6.92 1.58
C SER A 40 9.42 -5.62 0.78
N GLU A 41 8.26 -5.23 0.27
CA GLU A 41 8.06 -3.98 -0.48
C GLU A 41 8.26 -2.75 0.40
N HIS A 42 7.78 -2.78 1.65
CA HIS A 42 7.99 -1.71 2.63
C HIS A 42 9.47 -1.54 2.97
N LEU A 43 10.21 -2.62 3.17
CA LEU A 43 11.65 -2.56 3.40
C LEU A 43 12.39 -1.97 2.20
N HIS A 44 12.00 -2.35 0.98
CA HIS A 44 12.58 -1.77 -0.23
C HIS A 44 12.30 -0.25 -0.32
N LEU A 45 11.07 0.17 -0.03
CA LEU A 45 10.72 1.60 0.00
C LEU A 45 11.57 2.37 1.02
N LEU A 46 11.72 1.84 2.24
CA LEU A 46 12.58 2.45 3.27
C LEU A 46 14.04 2.57 2.82
N THR A 47 14.57 1.55 2.14
CA THR A 47 15.92 1.56 1.57
C THR A 47 16.06 2.66 0.52
N THR A 48 15.12 2.78 -0.43
CA THR A 48 15.15 3.85 -1.44
C THR A 48 15.07 5.24 -0.81
N CYS A 49 14.26 5.43 0.24
CA CYS A 49 14.19 6.68 0.99
C CYS A 49 15.52 7.00 1.72
N ARG A 50 16.18 6.00 2.32
CA ARG A 50 17.49 6.19 2.96
C ARG A 50 18.57 6.63 1.97
N HIS A 51 18.56 6.09 0.76
CA HIS A 51 19.45 6.52 -0.31
C HIS A 51 19.06 7.86 -0.96
N ARG A 52 17.96 8.48 -0.51
CA ARG A 52 17.39 9.71 -1.08
C ARG A 52 17.04 9.58 -2.58
N ASP A 53 16.79 8.36 -3.04
CA ASP A 53 16.34 8.10 -4.41
C ASP A 53 14.81 8.23 -4.48
N ALA A 54 14.35 9.46 -4.70
CA ALA A 54 12.94 9.79 -4.75
C ALA A 54 12.21 9.07 -5.89
N GLU A 55 12.86 8.91 -7.04
CA GLU A 55 12.30 8.26 -8.22
C GLU A 55 12.10 6.75 -7.98
N ALA A 56 13.09 6.08 -7.40
CA ALA A 56 12.94 4.68 -7.01
C ALA A 56 11.88 4.50 -5.92
N ALA A 57 11.86 5.37 -4.91
CA ALA A 57 10.85 5.33 -3.86
C ALA A 57 9.43 5.49 -4.44
N LEU A 58 9.25 6.42 -5.38
CA LEU A 58 7.96 6.63 -6.04
C LEU A 58 7.54 5.41 -6.88
N ARG A 59 8.46 4.78 -7.61
CA ARG A 59 8.19 3.53 -8.36
C ARG A 59 7.77 2.39 -7.42
N VAL A 60 8.48 2.19 -6.32
CA VAL A 60 8.16 1.15 -5.33
C VAL A 60 6.79 1.41 -4.72
N LEU A 61 6.51 2.64 -4.30
CA LEU A 61 5.23 3.02 -3.70
C LEU A 61 4.06 2.81 -4.67
N LYS A 62 4.18 3.29 -5.91
CA LYS A 62 3.12 3.12 -6.93
C LYS A 62 2.84 1.65 -7.19
N ARG A 63 3.89 0.84 -7.37
CA ARG A 63 3.75 -0.60 -7.59
C ARG A 63 3.08 -1.30 -6.40
N HIS A 64 3.51 -1.02 -5.17
CA HIS A 64 2.91 -1.58 -3.95
C HIS A 64 1.40 -1.33 -3.87
N LEU A 65 0.98 -0.10 -4.15
CA LEU A 65 -0.44 0.26 -4.16
C LEU A 65 -1.21 -0.44 -5.29
N SER A 66 -0.69 -0.38 -6.52
CA SER A 66 -1.33 -1.01 -7.69
C SER A 66 -1.50 -2.52 -7.54
N GLU A 67 -0.46 -3.23 -7.15
CA GLU A 67 -0.50 -4.69 -7.02
C GLU A 67 -1.40 -5.14 -5.87
N GLY A 68 -1.43 -4.39 -4.77
CA GLY A 68 -2.37 -4.62 -3.66
C GLY A 68 -3.83 -4.44 -4.11
N MET A 69 -4.12 -3.37 -4.87
CA MET A 69 -5.46 -3.11 -5.43
C MET A 69 -5.87 -4.19 -6.43
N GLU A 70 -4.99 -4.59 -7.35
CA GLU A 70 -5.26 -5.65 -8.31
C GLU A 70 -5.54 -7.00 -7.63
N THR A 71 -4.75 -7.33 -6.61
CA THR A 71 -4.94 -8.57 -5.83
C THR A 71 -6.30 -8.59 -5.15
N LEU A 72 -6.70 -7.45 -4.57
CA LEU A 72 -8.01 -7.31 -3.93
C LEU A 72 -9.17 -7.37 -4.94
N ALA A 73 -9.04 -6.69 -6.09
CA ALA A 73 -10.06 -6.70 -7.15
C ALA A 73 -10.32 -8.12 -7.64
N ARG A 74 -9.26 -8.88 -7.96
CA ARG A 74 -9.35 -10.29 -8.39
C ARG A 74 -10.04 -11.17 -7.35
N ALA A 75 -9.78 -10.93 -6.06
CA ALA A 75 -10.45 -11.65 -4.98
C ALA A 75 -11.94 -11.32 -4.90
N GLY A 76 -12.32 -10.05 -5.14
CA GLY A 76 -13.72 -9.61 -5.22
C GLY A 76 -14.47 -10.26 -6.38
N ASP A 77 -13.86 -10.31 -7.57
CA ASP A 77 -14.46 -10.96 -8.75
C ASP A 77 -14.67 -12.47 -8.52
N GLY A 78 -13.71 -13.13 -7.85
CA GLY A 78 -13.83 -14.55 -7.48
C GLY A 78 -14.92 -14.85 -6.44
N LEU A 79 -15.30 -13.88 -5.60
CA LEU A 79 -16.41 -14.01 -4.64
C LEU A 79 -17.78 -13.77 -5.30
N ALA A 80 -17.86 -12.93 -6.34
CA ALA A 80 -19.08 -12.68 -7.10
C ALA A 80 -19.46 -13.82 -8.06
N GLY A 81 -18.51 -14.71 -8.38
CA GLY A 81 -18.70 -15.84 -9.31
C GLY A 81 -19.09 -17.18 -8.67
N LYS A 82 -19.43 -17.23 -7.37
CA LYS A 82 -19.84 -18.47 -6.69
C LYS A 82 -21.37 -18.48 -6.52
N PRO A 83 -22.12 -19.45 -7.09
CA PRO A 83 -23.58 -19.54 -6.95
C PRO A 83 -24.01 -19.82 -5.52
#